data_AF-A0A1H7GGA4-F1
#
_entry.id   AF-A0A1H7GGA4-F1
#
_cell.length_a   1.000
_cell.length_b   1.000
_cell.length_c   1.000
_cell.angle_alpha   90.00
_cell.angle_beta   90.00
_cell.angle_gamma   90.00
#
_symmetry.space_group_name_H-M   'P 1'
#
loop_
_entity.id
_entity.type
_entity.pdbx_description
1 polymer ?
#
loop_
_entity_poly.entity_id
_entity_poly.type
_entity_poly.pdbx_seq_one_letter_code
_entity_poly.pdbx_strand_id
1 'polypeptide(L)'
;MPVPHDPPRSRRSPERPRGGQDTTATAAVRPAHPSPHPPPAGPSSPPRRTPETAEPATPTAHAFTPAEVAAPYGPGAGEGVPEPAEAAAGCAVGRMAVAGVWVDVVTEDDVVRLVAAELAAGRGGRIVTPNVDICRLASREPELRRLVCSAELVVADGMPLVWASRLLGTPLPGRVTGADLIWSLSELAAARGWPVYVLGGPPGVAAKAAGELTACHPQLRVCGVDAPPYGFDATREGRDRVRRKVVAARPRIVFVGLGFPRQDLLIAELREELPGAWFLGCGAAIAFAAGAVPRAPGWMRRAGLEWAFRLVGEPGRLARRYLVDDLPFAARLLGDCLLRRLRGAPQAGEPSDALRT
;
A
#
# COMPACT_ATOMS: atom_id res chain seq x y z
N MET A 1 48.95 15.95 48.75
CA MET A 1 49.31 14.54 48.47
C MET A 1 48.36 14.02 47.38
N PRO A 2 48.87 13.31 46.36
CA PRO A 2 48.84 13.84 44.98
C PRO A 2 47.99 13.01 43.99
N VAL A 3 47.64 13.68 42.89
CA VAL A 3 47.31 13.12 41.54
C VAL A 3 48.69 12.90 40.85
N PRO A 4 48.95 11.87 40.00
CA PRO A 4 48.50 11.96 38.61
C PRO A 4 48.25 10.66 37.81
N HIS A 5 47.48 10.91 36.74
CA HIS A 5 47.38 10.22 35.45
C HIS A 5 48.66 9.54 34.92
N ASP A 6 48.47 8.48 34.14
CA ASP A 6 49.40 8.06 33.10
C ASP A 6 48.64 7.53 31.86
N PRO A 7 48.92 8.00 30.62
CA PRO A 7 48.40 7.46 29.37
C PRO A 7 49.56 6.83 28.53
N PRO A 8 49.45 6.61 27.19
CA PRO A 8 49.68 5.30 26.57
C PRO A 8 51.09 5.11 25.97
N ARG A 9 51.57 3.86 25.91
CA ARG A 9 52.81 3.50 25.21
C ARG A 9 52.56 3.17 23.74
N SER A 10 53.23 3.93 22.87
CA SER A 10 53.49 3.59 21.47
C SER A 10 55.00 3.55 21.22
N ARG A 11 55.37 2.88 20.11
CA ARG A 11 56.69 2.78 19.45
C ARG A 11 57.62 1.68 19.99
N ARG A 12 58.03 0.76 19.11
CA ARG A 12 59.22 0.92 18.23
C ARG A 12 59.39 -0.31 17.32
N SER A 13 59.53 -0.06 16.02
CA SER A 13 60.27 -0.90 15.08
C SER A 13 61.77 -0.85 15.40
N PRO A 14 62.55 -1.82 14.91
CA PRO A 14 63.63 -1.42 14.00
C PRO A 14 63.86 -2.35 12.79
N GLU A 15 64.15 -1.66 11.69
CA GLU A 15 64.98 -1.92 10.51
C GLU A 15 65.69 -3.28 10.28
N ARG A 16 65.67 -3.67 8.99
CA ARG A 16 66.59 -4.59 8.31
C ARG A 16 68.02 -4.01 8.26
N PRO A 17 69.07 -4.81 7.97
CA PRO A 17 69.50 -4.94 6.56
C PRO A 17 70.08 -6.33 6.21
N ARG A 18 70.05 -6.67 4.90
CA ARG A 18 71.08 -7.41 4.14
C ARG A 18 70.65 -7.56 2.68
N GLY A 19 71.31 -6.83 1.78
CA GLY A 19 71.58 -7.28 0.41
C GLY A 19 72.77 -8.25 0.42
N GLY A 20 73.17 -8.96 -0.63
CA GLY A 20 72.77 -9.02 -2.04
C GLY A 20 73.64 -10.10 -2.71
N GLN A 21 73.62 -10.15 -4.04
CA GLN A 21 74.27 -11.09 -4.99
C GLN A 21 73.41 -12.32 -5.29
N ASP A 22 72.75 -12.44 -6.45
CA ASP A 22 73.12 -12.33 -7.88
C ASP A 22 73.10 -13.74 -8.48
N THR A 23 72.22 -13.98 -9.46
CA THR A 23 72.59 -14.40 -10.82
C THR A 23 71.37 -14.81 -11.67
N THR A 24 71.13 -14.02 -12.72
CA THR A 24 70.83 -14.39 -14.12
C THR A 24 69.65 -15.32 -14.49
N ALA A 25 68.71 -14.76 -15.28
CA ALA A 25 68.28 -15.21 -16.63
C ALA A 25 66.87 -14.63 -16.91
N THR A 26 66.77 -13.43 -17.48
CA THR A 26 66.62 -13.13 -18.92
C THR A 26 65.27 -13.51 -19.53
N ALA A 27 64.61 -12.45 -20.03
CA ALA A 27 63.33 -12.35 -20.70
C ALA A 27 63.18 -13.19 -21.98
N ALA A 28 61.92 -13.48 -22.34
CA ALA A 28 61.51 -13.54 -23.74
C ALA A 28 60.04 -13.13 -23.90
N VAL A 29 59.85 -12.15 -24.79
CA VAL A 29 58.61 -11.51 -25.21
C VAL A 29 58.35 -11.92 -26.67
N ARG A 30 57.12 -12.38 -26.98
CA ARG A 30 56.40 -12.35 -28.29
C ARG A 30 56.97 -13.22 -29.45
N PRO A 31 56.20 -13.57 -30.52
CA PRO A 31 55.20 -12.72 -31.20
C PRO A 31 53.90 -13.37 -31.73
N ALA A 32 53.01 -12.49 -32.20
CA ALA A 32 51.78 -12.74 -32.95
C ALA A 32 52.00 -12.42 -34.43
N HIS A 33 51.31 -13.15 -35.34
CA HIS A 33 51.13 -12.86 -36.78
C HIS A 33 50.06 -13.83 -37.36
N PRO A 34 49.47 -13.61 -38.56
CA PRO A 34 48.67 -12.46 -39.01
C PRO A 34 47.37 -12.87 -39.76
N SER A 35 46.50 -11.91 -40.06
CA SER A 35 45.35 -12.03 -40.99
C SER A 35 45.77 -12.20 -42.47
N PRO A 36 44.84 -12.65 -43.34
CA PRO A 36 44.86 -12.27 -44.76
C PRO A 36 43.52 -11.62 -45.23
N HIS A 37 43.63 -10.75 -46.24
CA HIS A 37 42.56 -9.97 -46.91
C HIS A 37 42.35 -10.47 -48.39
N PRO A 38 41.34 -9.97 -49.17
CA PRO A 38 40.43 -10.68 -50.12
C PRO A 38 40.83 -10.51 -51.63
N PRO A 39 40.00 -10.54 -52.73
CA PRO A 39 38.54 -10.76 -53.00
C PRO A 39 38.24 -11.65 -54.28
N PRO A 40 37.07 -11.63 -55.02
CA PRO A 40 36.52 -10.50 -55.81
C PRO A 40 34.97 -10.32 -55.81
N ALA A 41 34.56 -9.19 -56.41
CA ALA A 41 33.21 -8.62 -56.48
C ALA A 41 32.24 -9.29 -57.47
N GLY A 42 30.95 -9.23 -57.16
CA GLY A 42 29.81 -9.52 -58.03
C GLY A 42 28.78 -8.37 -58.00
N PRO A 43 27.82 -8.30 -58.96
CA PRO A 43 27.43 -7.04 -59.58
C PRO A 43 26.39 -6.21 -58.83
N SER A 44 26.53 -4.91 -59.08
CA SER A 44 25.75 -3.75 -58.65
C SER A 44 24.24 -3.88 -58.89
N SER A 45 23.44 -3.56 -57.88
CA SER A 45 22.03 -3.20 -58.01
C SER A 45 21.81 -1.76 -57.52
N PRO A 46 20.88 -0.98 -58.12
CA PRO A 46 20.81 0.47 -58.02
C PRO A 46 20.26 0.98 -56.66
N PRO A 47 20.47 2.27 -56.31
CA PRO A 47 20.24 2.77 -54.96
C PRO A 47 18.76 2.88 -54.57
N ARG A 48 18.47 2.49 -53.31
CA ARG A 48 17.23 2.79 -52.60
C ARG A 48 17.07 4.31 -52.42
N ARG A 49 15.88 4.81 -52.74
CA ARG A 49 15.41 6.13 -52.29
C ARG A 49 15.16 6.06 -50.78
N THR A 50 15.71 7.03 -50.06
CA THR A 50 15.36 7.37 -48.68
C THR A 50 13.92 7.87 -48.60
N PRO A 51 13.24 7.56 -47.49
CA PRO A 51 12.44 8.55 -46.81
C PRO A 51 12.95 8.73 -45.38
N GLU A 52 13.46 9.94 -45.13
CA GLU A 52 13.20 10.75 -43.93
C GLU A 52 13.16 10.01 -42.58
N THR A 53 14.28 10.11 -41.86
CA THR A 53 14.38 9.95 -40.41
C THR A 53 13.46 10.93 -39.69
N ALA A 54 12.34 10.45 -39.14
CA ALA A 54 11.64 11.12 -38.05
C ALA A 54 12.31 10.71 -36.73
N GLU A 55 12.88 11.70 -36.03
CA GLU A 55 13.38 11.55 -34.66
C GLU A 55 12.23 11.16 -33.71
N PRO A 56 12.46 10.28 -32.71
CA PRO A 56 11.46 10.02 -31.68
C PRO A 56 11.35 11.22 -30.73
N ALA A 57 10.18 11.86 -30.72
CA ALA A 57 9.83 12.92 -29.80
C ALA A 57 9.87 12.41 -28.34
N THR A 58 10.76 12.99 -27.54
CA THR A 58 10.76 12.93 -26.08
C THR A 58 9.46 13.55 -25.54
N PRO A 59 8.65 12.88 -24.70
CA PRO A 59 7.51 13.52 -24.09
C PRO A 59 8.00 14.49 -23.01
N THR A 60 7.92 15.78 -23.31
CA THR A 60 8.21 16.87 -22.39
C THR A 60 7.23 16.80 -21.21
N ALA A 61 7.77 16.70 -19.99
CA ALA A 61 7.00 16.85 -18.78
C ALA A 61 6.39 18.26 -18.73
N HIS A 62 5.07 18.38 -18.87
CA HIS A 62 4.38 19.63 -18.59
C HIS A 62 4.44 19.88 -17.08
N ALA A 63 5.26 20.85 -16.70
CA ALA A 63 5.30 21.40 -15.35
C ALA A 63 3.93 21.99 -15.01
N PHE A 64 3.29 21.47 -13.96
CA PHE A 64 2.10 22.07 -13.36
C PHE A 64 2.51 23.39 -12.69
N THR A 65 2.03 24.52 -13.21
CA THR A 65 2.10 25.83 -12.54
C THR A 65 0.91 25.98 -11.58
N PRO A 66 1.14 26.38 -10.31
CA PRO A 66 0.06 26.58 -9.34
C PRO A 66 -0.41 28.03 -9.37
N ALA A 67 -1.47 28.32 -10.13
CA ALA A 67 -2.29 29.50 -9.95
C ALA A 67 -3.66 29.26 -10.59
N GLU A 68 -4.71 29.84 -10.00
CA GLU A 68 -6.13 29.73 -10.37
C GLU A 68 -6.89 28.50 -9.86
N VAL A 69 -6.99 28.38 -8.53
CA VAL A 69 -8.21 27.81 -7.93
C VAL A 69 -8.74 28.78 -6.87
N ALA A 70 -9.51 29.75 -7.34
CA ALA A 70 -10.38 30.57 -6.50
C ALA A 70 -11.68 30.84 -7.26
N ALA A 71 -12.68 29.97 -7.08
CA ALA A 71 -14.10 30.32 -7.24
C ALA A 71 -14.97 29.30 -6.47
N PRO A 72 -15.99 29.76 -5.72
CA PRO A 72 -16.92 28.88 -5.02
C PRO A 72 -17.88 28.23 -6.04
N TYR A 73 -17.94 26.91 -6.06
CA TYR A 73 -18.83 26.15 -6.95
C TYR A 73 -20.28 26.28 -6.49
N GLY A 74 -21.12 26.91 -7.32
CA GLY A 74 -22.58 26.81 -7.25
C GLY A 74 -23.09 25.53 -7.93
N PRO A 75 -24.31 25.06 -7.61
CA PRO A 75 -24.82 23.79 -8.11
C PRO A 75 -25.32 23.95 -9.55
N GLY A 76 -24.72 23.20 -10.48
CA GLY A 76 -25.24 23.01 -11.84
C GLY A 76 -26.20 21.82 -11.86
N ALA A 77 -27.44 22.06 -12.30
CA ALA A 77 -28.49 21.07 -12.44
C ALA A 77 -28.20 20.11 -13.61
N GLY A 78 -28.36 18.80 -13.36
CA GLY A 78 -28.28 17.71 -14.32
C GLY A 78 -29.06 16.51 -13.78
N GLU A 79 -30.10 16.16 -14.52
CA GLU A 79 -31.19 15.21 -14.29
C GLU A 79 -30.89 13.92 -13.46
N GLY A 80 -31.77 13.64 -12.50
CA GLY A 80 -32.18 12.27 -12.15
C GLY A 80 -31.39 11.50 -11.08
N VAL A 81 -30.81 12.16 -10.08
CA VAL A 81 -30.34 11.49 -8.85
C VAL A 81 -31.42 11.66 -7.77
N PRO A 82 -31.87 10.59 -7.08
CA PRO A 82 -32.89 10.71 -6.04
C PRO A 82 -32.48 11.74 -4.96
N GLU A 83 -33.44 12.58 -4.57
CA GLU A 83 -33.22 13.71 -3.68
C GLU A 83 -32.63 13.29 -2.31
N PRO A 84 -31.84 14.16 -1.65
CA PRO A 84 -31.07 13.83 -0.44
C PRO A 84 -31.89 13.50 0.82
N ALA A 85 -33.22 13.61 0.76
CA ALA A 85 -34.10 13.44 1.91
C ALA A 85 -34.40 11.98 2.28
N GLU A 86 -34.22 11.02 1.37
CA GLU A 86 -34.41 9.58 1.67
C GLU A 86 -33.13 8.89 2.21
N ALA A 87 -31.97 9.57 2.17
CA ALA A 87 -30.68 9.02 2.62
C ALA A 87 -30.40 9.19 4.12
N ALA A 88 -31.33 9.76 4.89
CA ALA A 88 -31.16 10.09 6.30
C ALA A 88 -31.82 9.09 7.27
N ALA A 89 -32.16 7.87 6.83
CA ALA A 89 -32.43 6.77 7.74
C ALA A 89 -31.08 6.16 8.15
N GLY A 90 -30.62 6.49 9.37
CA GLY A 90 -29.32 6.09 9.92
C GLY A 90 -28.99 4.63 9.66
N CYS A 91 -27.95 4.39 8.86
CA CYS A 91 -27.33 3.08 8.74
C CYS A 91 -26.56 2.83 10.05
N ALA A 92 -27.26 2.38 11.09
CA ALA A 92 -26.63 1.80 12.25
C ALA A 92 -25.95 0.51 11.79
N VAL A 93 -24.71 0.64 11.33
CA VAL A 93 -23.89 -0.48 10.91
C VAL A 93 -23.64 -1.34 12.14
N GLY A 94 -24.18 -2.55 12.14
CA GLY A 94 -23.90 -3.53 13.19
C GLY A 94 -22.40 -3.79 13.26
N ARG A 95 -21.84 -3.88 14.47
CA ARG A 95 -20.46 -4.31 14.68
C ARG A 95 -20.43 -5.64 15.39
N MET A 96 -19.39 -6.42 15.13
CA MET A 96 -19.12 -7.65 15.86
C MET A 96 -17.65 -7.77 16.23
N ALA A 97 -17.38 -8.44 17.35
CA ALA A 97 -16.02 -8.74 17.76
C ALA A 97 -15.54 -10.03 17.08
N VAL A 98 -14.49 -9.95 16.27
CA VAL A 98 -13.83 -11.10 15.64
C VAL A 98 -12.32 -10.99 15.88
N ALA A 99 -11.69 -12.06 16.36
CA ALA A 99 -10.25 -12.10 16.62
C ALA A 99 -9.73 -10.96 17.54
N GLY A 100 -10.57 -10.44 18.43
CA GLY A 100 -10.22 -9.37 19.37
C GLY A 100 -10.26 -7.96 18.77
N VAL A 101 -10.78 -7.78 17.56
CA VAL A 101 -11.05 -6.47 16.95
C VAL A 101 -12.53 -6.32 16.61
N TRP A 102 -13.02 -5.09 16.60
CA TRP A 102 -14.33 -4.76 16.06
C TRP A 102 -14.31 -4.84 14.54
N VAL A 103 -15.33 -5.43 13.94
CA VAL A 103 -15.53 -5.50 12.49
C VAL A 103 -16.97 -5.09 12.19
N ASP A 104 -17.14 -4.17 11.27
CA ASP A 104 -18.42 -3.70 10.76
C ASP A 104 -19.06 -4.75 9.85
N VAL A 105 -20.35 -5.02 10.06
CA VAL A 105 -21.16 -5.98 9.31
C VAL A 105 -21.69 -5.28 8.05
N VAL A 106 -20.81 -5.05 7.09
CA VAL A 106 -21.08 -4.26 5.87
C VAL A 106 -20.64 -4.98 4.59
N THR A 107 -21.36 -4.71 3.51
CA THR A 107 -20.92 -5.01 2.15
C THR A 107 -20.00 -3.92 1.60
N GLU A 108 -19.40 -4.15 0.44
CA GLU A 108 -18.62 -3.12 -0.24
C GLU A 108 -19.50 -1.92 -0.64
N ASP A 109 -20.72 -2.16 -1.12
CA ASP A 109 -21.68 -1.11 -1.47
C ASP A 109 -22.09 -0.27 -0.27
N ASP A 110 -22.26 -0.90 0.90
CA ASP A 110 -22.51 -0.18 2.16
C ASP A 110 -21.37 0.78 2.50
N VAL A 111 -20.13 0.33 2.34
CA VAL A 111 -18.93 1.17 2.56
C VAL A 111 -18.93 2.36 1.61
N VAL A 112 -19.14 2.13 0.32
CA VAL A 112 -19.18 3.19 -0.70
C VAL A 112 -20.29 4.20 -0.39
N ARG A 113 -21.50 3.73 -0.04
CA ARG A 113 -22.63 4.59 0.33
C ARG A 113 -22.33 5.42 1.58
N LEU A 114 -21.76 4.81 2.62
CA LEU A 114 -21.43 5.50 3.86
C LEU A 114 -20.35 6.56 3.61
N VAL A 115 -19.27 6.21 2.92
CA VAL A 115 -18.22 7.17 2.54
C VAL A 115 -18.79 8.32 1.72
N ALA A 116 -19.69 8.03 0.78
CA ALA A 116 -20.35 9.05 -0.03
C ALA A 116 -21.19 10.02 0.81
N ALA A 117 -21.98 9.50 1.76
CA ALA A 117 -22.80 10.30 2.65
C ALA A 117 -21.96 11.15 3.63
N GLU A 118 -20.93 10.55 4.23
CA GLU A 118 -20.04 11.23 5.18
C GLU A 118 -19.22 12.31 4.49
N LEU A 119 -18.65 12.02 3.32
CA LEU A 119 -17.97 13.03 2.51
C LEU A 119 -18.94 14.18 2.16
N ALA A 120 -20.15 13.89 1.69
CA ALA A 120 -21.13 14.94 1.37
C ALA A 120 -21.47 15.82 2.59
N ALA A 121 -21.45 15.25 3.79
CA ALA A 121 -21.64 15.97 5.05
C ALA A 121 -20.36 16.63 5.60
N GLY A 122 -19.26 16.62 4.85
CA GLY A 122 -17.98 17.23 5.25
C GLY A 122 -17.18 16.44 6.28
N ARG A 123 -17.56 15.18 6.57
CA ARG A 123 -16.93 14.33 7.58
C ARG A 123 -15.99 13.31 6.93
N GLY A 124 -14.74 13.31 7.38
CA GLY A 124 -13.72 12.36 6.99
C GLY A 124 -13.67 11.13 7.90
N GLY A 125 -12.88 10.15 7.49
CA GLY A 125 -12.79 8.87 8.20
C GLY A 125 -11.69 7.97 7.68
N ARG A 126 -11.47 6.86 8.38
CA ARG A 126 -10.47 5.85 8.03
C ARG A 126 -11.14 4.50 7.87
N ILE A 127 -10.77 3.79 6.81
CA ILE A 127 -11.15 2.41 6.56
C ILE A 127 -9.93 1.54 6.83
N VAL A 128 -10.04 0.65 7.82
CA VAL A 128 -9.04 -0.38 8.11
C VAL A 128 -9.59 -1.71 7.61
N THR A 129 -8.75 -2.46 6.90
CA THR A 129 -9.13 -3.74 6.30
C THR A 129 -8.39 -4.89 7.02
N PRO A 130 -8.74 -5.23 8.28
CA PRO A 130 -8.00 -6.25 9.02
C PRO A 130 -8.08 -7.60 8.32
N ASN A 131 -6.91 -8.18 8.09
CA ASN A 131 -6.74 -9.58 7.75
C ASN A 131 -6.17 -10.34 8.96
N VAL A 132 -5.91 -11.64 8.79
CA VAL A 132 -5.40 -12.52 9.86
C VAL A 132 -4.14 -11.95 10.53
N ASP A 133 -3.20 -11.40 9.76
CA ASP A 133 -1.96 -10.84 10.30
C ASP A 133 -2.24 -9.57 11.13
N ILE A 134 -3.11 -8.67 10.65
CA ILE A 134 -3.51 -7.47 11.39
C ILE A 134 -4.22 -7.87 12.70
N CYS A 135 -5.14 -8.85 12.65
CA CYS A 135 -5.79 -9.37 13.84
C CYS A 135 -4.79 -9.99 14.82
N ARG A 136 -3.80 -10.74 14.32
CA ARG A 136 -2.74 -11.34 15.14
C ARG A 136 -1.90 -10.26 15.83
N LEU A 137 -1.48 -9.23 15.11
CA LEU A 137 -0.73 -8.10 15.66
C LEU A 137 -1.55 -7.35 16.71
N ALA A 138 -2.81 -7.01 16.40
CA ALA A 138 -3.73 -6.37 17.34
C ALA A 138 -4.02 -7.23 18.58
N SER A 139 -4.00 -8.56 18.47
CA SER A 139 -4.19 -9.43 19.64
C SER A 139 -3.01 -9.41 20.61
N ARG A 140 -1.80 -9.08 20.12
CA ARG A 140 -0.56 -9.05 20.91
C ARG A 140 -0.24 -7.65 21.44
N GLU A 141 -0.63 -6.62 20.70
CA GLU A 141 -0.25 -5.22 20.98
C GLU A 141 -1.50 -4.36 21.22
N PRO A 142 -1.78 -3.95 22.49
CA PRO A 142 -2.97 -3.16 22.82
C PRO A 142 -3.08 -1.83 22.06
N GLU A 143 -1.95 -1.21 21.72
CA GLU A 143 -1.90 0.02 20.94
C GLU A 143 -2.37 -0.20 19.51
N LEU A 144 -1.93 -1.29 18.86
CA LEU A 144 -2.38 -1.65 17.52
C LEU A 144 -3.86 -2.02 17.51
N ARG A 145 -4.36 -2.68 18.57
CA ARG A 145 -5.80 -2.91 18.73
C ARG A 145 -6.59 -1.62 18.80
N ARG A 146 -6.13 -0.64 19.60
CA ARG A 146 -6.76 0.70 19.67
C ARG A 146 -6.73 1.39 18.31
N LEU A 147 -5.60 1.34 17.61
CA LEU A 147 -5.45 1.95 16.29
C LEU A 147 -6.45 1.41 15.26
N VAL A 148 -6.71 0.10 15.28
CA VAL A 148 -7.70 -0.56 14.42
C VAL A 148 -9.12 -0.23 14.88
N CYS A 149 -9.43 -0.40 16.16
CA CYS A 149 -10.78 -0.23 16.68
C CYS A 149 -11.29 1.23 16.68
N SER A 150 -10.38 2.22 16.64
CA SER A 150 -10.71 3.64 16.55
C SER A 150 -10.99 4.13 15.13
N ALA A 151 -10.99 3.25 14.13
CA ALA A 151 -11.36 3.60 12.77
C ALA A 151 -12.89 3.74 12.62
N GLU A 152 -13.31 4.63 11.71
CA GLU A 152 -14.71 4.84 11.35
C GLU A 152 -15.31 3.58 10.75
N LEU A 153 -14.52 2.87 9.93
CA LEU A 153 -14.90 1.59 9.34
C LEU A 153 -13.77 0.57 9.49
N VAL A 154 -14.12 -0.61 9.98
CA VAL A 154 -13.25 -1.78 10.07
C VAL A 154 -13.91 -2.91 9.30
N VAL A 155 -13.36 -3.26 8.14
CA VAL A 155 -14.02 -4.18 7.19
C VAL A 155 -13.22 -5.46 7.00
N ALA A 156 -13.89 -6.61 6.97
CA ALA A 156 -13.19 -7.90 6.96
C ALA A 156 -12.43 -8.16 5.65
N ASP A 157 -11.09 -8.18 5.73
CA ASP A 157 -10.20 -8.55 4.64
C ASP A 157 -9.73 -10.01 4.79
N GLY A 158 -10.52 -10.92 4.25
CA GLY A 158 -10.14 -12.32 4.08
C GLY A 158 -11.21 -13.29 4.54
N MET A 159 -11.20 -14.47 3.94
CA MET A 159 -12.15 -15.53 4.27
C MET A 159 -12.05 -16.04 5.72
N PRO A 160 -10.88 -16.08 6.40
CA PRO A 160 -10.84 -16.53 7.79
C PRO A 160 -11.71 -15.70 8.74
N LEU A 161 -11.81 -14.38 8.55
CA LEU A 161 -12.69 -13.52 9.36
C LEU A 161 -14.16 -13.81 9.05
N VAL A 162 -14.49 -13.98 7.78
CA VAL A 162 -15.86 -14.36 7.35
C VAL A 162 -16.25 -15.71 7.93
N TRP A 163 -15.37 -16.72 7.91
CA TRP A 163 -15.62 -18.02 8.51
C TRP A 163 -15.78 -17.94 10.03
N ALA A 164 -14.91 -17.18 10.71
CA ALA A 164 -15.02 -16.95 12.14
C ALA A 164 -16.36 -16.30 12.52
N SER A 165 -16.82 -15.31 11.75
CA SER A 165 -18.12 -14.65 11.98
C SER A 165 -19.31 -15.63 11.89
N ARG A 166 -19.29 -16.53 10.91
CA ARG A 166 -20.31 -17.59 10.73
C ARG A 166 -20.31 -18.58 11.90
N LEU A 167 -19.14 -18.90 12.44
CA LEU A 167 -19.02 -19.75 13.63
C LEU A 167 -19.57 -19.04 14.88
N LEU A 168 -19.38 -17.72 14.98
CA LEU A 168 -19.89 -16.90 16.09
C LEU A 168 -21.39 -16.57 16.00
N GLY A 169 -22.08 -17.00 14.94
CA GLY A 169 -23.53 -16.86 14.79
C GLY A 169 -24.02 -15.50 14.26
N THR A 170 -23.12 -14.55 14.00
CA THR A 170 -23.41 -13.28 13.33
C THR A 170 -22.60 -13.21 12.05
N PRO A 171 -23.08 -13.76 10.92
CA PRO A 171 -22.28 -13.88 9.72
C PRO A 171 -22.05 -12.51 9.08
N LEU A 172 -20.78 -12.19 8.81
CA LEU A 172 -20.44 -11.08 7.93
C LEU A 172 -20.99 -11.35 6.52
N PRO A 173 -21.49 -10.32 5.81
CA PRO A 173 -22.13 -10.51 4.51
C PRO A 173 -21.13 -10.97 3.44
N GLY A 174 -19.86 -10.63 3.61
CA GLY A 174 -18.80 -11.07 2.73
C GLY A 174 -17.45 -10.51 3.14
N ARG A 175 -16.48 -10.70 2.25
CA ARG A 175 -15.17 -10.06 2.35
C ARG A 175 -15.23 -8.70 1.66
N VAL A 176 -14.68 -7.68 2.30
CA VAL A 176 -14.49 -6.34 1.72
C VAL A 176 -13.01 -6.01 1.81
N THR A 177 -12.34 -5.82 0.68
CA THR A 177 -10.88 -5.66 0.64
C THR A 177 -10.44 -4.31 0.16
N GLY A 178 -9.28 -3.84 0.62
CA GLY A 178 -8.65 -2.65 0.07
C GLY A 178 -8.33 -2.77 -1.42
N ALA A 179 -8.15 -4.00 -1.93
CA ALA A 179 -7.89 -4.26 -3.34
C ALA A 179 -9.14 -4.18 -4.24
N ASP A 180 -10.33 -4.25 -3.65
CA ASP A 180 -11.60 -4.00 -4.35
C ASP A 180 -12.03 -2.54 -4.11
N LEU A 181 -11.99 -2.07 -2.86
CA LEU A 181 -12.36 -0.71 -2.45
C LEU A 181 -11.59 0.40 -3.17
N ILE A 182 -10.33 0.17 -3.56
CA ILE A 182 -9.58 1.17 -4.32
C ILE A 182 -10.27 1.51 -5.65
N TRP A 183 -10.95 0.55 -6.27
CA TRP A 183 -11.68 0.74 -7.53
C TRP A 183 -13.04 1.37 -7.29
N SER A 184 -13.85 0.81 -6.40
CA SER A 184 -15.21 1.31 -6.13
C SER A 184 -15.21 2.72 -5.52
N LEU A 185 -14.23 3.05 -4.68
CA LEU A 185 -14.06 4.43 -4.19
C LEU A 185 -13.51 5.37 -5.27
N SER A 186 -12.75 4.87 -6.25
CA SER A 186 -12.33 5.68 -7.41
C SER A 186 -13.50 5.97 -8.34
N GLU A 187 -14.38 5.00 -8.58
CA GLU A 187 -15.62 5.19 -9.31
C GLU A 187 -16.50 6.25 -8.65
N LEU A 188 -16.70 6.14 -7.33
CA LEU A 188 -17.41 7.15 -6.54
C LEU A 188 -16.77 8.54 -6.66
N ALA A 189 -15.44 8.61 -6.54
CA ALA A 189 -14.72 9.87 -6.63
C ALA A 189 -14.84 10.53 -8.01
N ALA A 190 -14.76 9.72 -9.08
CA ALA A 190 -14.96 10.18 -10.45
C ALA A 190 -16.36 10.74 -10.65
N ALA A 191 -17.40 10.01 -10.22
CA ALA A 191 -18.80 10.45 -10.33
C ALA A 191 -19.10 11.74 -9.56
N ARG A 192 -18.36 12.02 -8.47
CA ARG A 192 -18.53 13.21 -7.62
C ARG A 192 -17.52 14.31 -7.88
N GLY A 193 -16.57 14.11 -8.78
CA GLY A 193 -15.46 15.05 -9.03
C GLY A 193 -14.53 15.25 -7.82
N TRP A 194 -14.48 14.29 -6.90
CA TRP A 194 -13.68 14.37 -5.69
C TRP A 194 -12.21 14.04 -5.97
N PRO A 195 -11.25 14.88 -5.52
CA PRO A 195 -9.83 14.64 -5.75
C PRO A 195 -9.32 13.44 -4.94
N VAL A 196 -8.55 12.57 -5.61
CA VAL A 196 -7.94 11.37 -5.06
C VAL A 196 -6.42 11.51 -4.99
N TYR A 197 -5.82 11.04 -3.90
CA TYR A 197 -4.37 10.94 -3.75
C TYR A 197 -3.94 9.48 -3.59
N VAL A 198 -2.85 9.08 -4.28
CA VAL A 198 -2.29 7.72 -4.19
C VAL A 198 -0.92 7.75 -3.51
N LEU A 199 -0.81 7.17 -2.32
CA LEU A 199 0.39 7.18 -1.49
C LEU A 199 0.92 5.77 -1.23
N GLY A 200 2.13 5.47 -1.70
CA GLY A 200 2.85 4.25 -1.37
C GLY A 200 3.14 3.32 -2.54
N GLY A 201 3.66 2.14 -2.22
CA GLY A 201 4.29 1.26 -3.19
C GLY A 201 5.72 1.68 -3.59
N PRO A 202 6.44 0.83 -4.34
CA PRO A 202 7.75 1.15 -4.89
C PRO A 202 7.74 2.38 -5.82
N PRO A 203 8.92 2.98 -6.12
CA PRO A 203 9.01 4.06 -7.09
C PRO A 203 8.29 3.75 -8.40
N GLY A 204 7.46 4.69 -8.87
CA GLY A 204 6.65 4.55 -10.09
C GLY A 204 5.34 3.78 -9.93
N VAL A 205 5.16 2.99 -8.87
CA VAL A 205 3.95 2.16 -8.69
C VAL A 205 2.70 2.99 -8.37
N ALA A 206 2.81 4.01 -7.51
CA ALA A 206 1.70 4.93 -7.22
C ALA A 206 1.22 5.67 -8.49
N ALA A 207 2.16 6.15 -9.31
CA ALA A 207 1.86 6.84 -10.56
C ALA A 207 1.20 5.91 -11.57
N LYS A 208 1.69 4.67 -11.69
CA LYS A 208 1.08 3.66 -12.56
C LYS A 208 -0.33 3.30 -12.09
N ALA A 209 -0.54 3.07 -10.79
CA ALA A 209 -1.87 2.82 -10.23
C ALA A 209 -2.84 3.98 -10.53
N ALA A 210 -2.41 5.24 -10.34
CA ALA A 210 -3.22 6.39 -10.71
C ALA A 210 -3.60 6.41 -12.20
N GLY A 211 -2.66 6.03 -13.08
CA GLY A 211 -2.92 5.89 -14.51
C GLY A 211 -3.99 4.84 -14.82
N GLU A 212 -3.89 3.65 -14.24
CA GLU A 212 -4.86 2.56 -14.42
C GLU A 212 -6.25 2.94 -13.86
N LEU A 213 -6.30 3.55 -12.67
CA LEU A 213 -7.54 4.04 -12.08
C LEU A 213 -8.23 5.10 -12.97
N THR A 214 -7.44 6.01 -13.54
CA THR A 214 -7.95 7.06 -14.46
C THR A 214 -8.38 6.47 -15.80
N ALA A 215 -7.68 5.45 -16.30
CA ALA A 215 -8.07 4.75 -17.53
C ALA A 215 -9.42 4.03 -17.37
N CYS A 216 -9.67 3.42 -16.21
CA CYS A 216 -10.97 2.80 -15.88
C CYS A 216 -12.06 3.83 -15.57
N HIS A 217 -11.69 4.99 -15.01
CA HIS A 217 -12.62 6.05 -14.62
C HIS A 217 -12.15 7.41 -15.18
N PRO A 218 -12.47 7.76 -16.43
CA PRO A 218 -11.91 8.94 -17.11
C PRO A 218 -12.19 10.30 -16.44
N GLN A 219 -13.22 10.38 -15.59
CA GLN A 219 -13.56 11.59 -14.82
C GLN A 219 -12.82 11.68 -13.47
N LEU A 220 -12.02 10.66 -13.12
CA LEU A 220 -11.28 10.63 -11.86
C LEU A 220 -10.23 11.74 -11.81
N ARG A 221 -10.31 12.56 -10.78
CA ARG A 221 -9.33 13.63 -10.52
C ARG A 221 -8.26 13.13 -9.57
N VAL A 222 -7.10 12.74 -10.08
CA VAL A 222 -5.94 12.44 -9.24
C VAL A 222 -5.20 13.75 -8.90
N CYS A 223 -5.25 14.17 -7.65
CA CYS A 223 -4.63 15.43 -7.19
C CYS A 223 -3.18 15.28 -6.71
N GLY A 224 -2.68 14.05 -6.64
CA GLY A 224 -1.28 13.79 -6.34
C GLY A 224 -0.96 12.30 -6.19
N VAL A 225 0.33 12.00 -6.37
CA VAL A 225 0.90 10.67 -6.11
C VAL A 225 2.22 10.83 -5.39
N ASP A 226 2.54 9.93 -4.44
CA ASP A 226 3.88 9.86 -3.85
C ASP A 226 4.25 8.42 -3.51
N ALA A 227 5.52 8.08 -3.73
CA ALA A 227 6.09 6.78 -3.39
C ALA A 227 7.33 7.05 -2.52
N PRO A 228 7.14 7.33 -1.22
CA PRO A 228 8.24 7.71 -0.36
C PRO A 228 9.23 6.55 -0.19
N PRO A 229 10.53 6.84 -0.03
CA PRO A 229 11.55 5.80 0.11
C PRO A 229 11.31 4.95 1.36
N TYR A 230 11.74 3.69 1.32
CA TYR A 230 11.63 2.83 2.49
C TYR A 230 12.31 3.46 3.71
N GLY A 231 11.62 3.46 4.85
CA GLY A 231 12.12 4.07 6.09
C GLY A 231 11.96 5.58 6.19
N PHE A 232 11.26 6.25 5.26
CA PHE A 232 10.96 7.69 5.36
C PHE A 232 10.28 8.08 6.68
N ASP A 233 9.54 7.14 7.27
CA ASP A 233 8.79 7.32 8.51
C ASP A 233 9.60 7.02 9.77
N ALA A 234 10.87 6.62 9.63
CA ALA A 234 11.79 6.48 10.75
C ALA A 234 12.21 7.84 11.33
N THR A 235 12.10 8.93 10.55
CA THR A 235 12.43 10.29 10.99
C THR A 235 11.20 11.19 10.93
N ARG A 236 11.17 12.20 11.81
CA ARG A 236 10.09 13.19 11.84
C ARG A 236 10.06 13.99 10.55
N GLU A 237 11.23 14.38 10.05
CA GLU A 237 11.38 15.17 8.82
C GLU A 237 10.83 14.43 7.59
N GLY A 238 11.06 13.11 7.51
CA GLY A 238 10.55 12.29 6.42
C GLY A 238 9.04 12.15 6.47
N ARG A 239 8.45 11.92 7.66
CA ARG A 239 6.98 11.95 7.84
C ARG A 239 6.40 13.31 7.49
N ASP A 240 6.96 14.40 8.01
CA ASP A 240 6.50 15.77 7.75
C ASP A 240 6.58 16.15 6.27
N ARG A 241 7.60 15.66 5.54
CA ARG A 241 7.69 15.85 4.09
C ARG A 241 6.52 15.19 3.36
N VAL A 242 6.19 13.94 3.69
CA VAL A 242 5.07 13.23 3.07
C VAL A 242 3.74 13.90 3.46
N ARG A 243 3.55 14.21 4.75
CA ARG A 243 2.34 14.86 5.26
C ARG A 243 2.06 16.18 4.55
N ARG A 244 3.06 17.06 4.44
CA ARG A 244 2.93 18.36 3.74
C ARG A 244 2.48 18.21 2.30
N LYS A 245 3.00 17.22 1.55
CA LYS A 245 2.60 16.98 0.16
C LYS A 245 1.13 16.56 0.06
N VAL A 246 0.70 15.62 0.91
CA VAL A 246 -0.68 15.13 0.92
C VAL A 246 -1.64 16.25 1.30
N VAL A 247 -1.32 17.02 2.35
CA VAL A 247 -2.14 18.15 2.81
C VAL A 247 -2.23 19.26 1.77
N ALA A 248 -1.11 19.62 1.14
CA ALA A 248 -1.09 20.62 0.06
C ALA A 248 -1.95 20.22 -1.15
N ALA A 249 -2.05 18.92 -1.44
CA ALA A 249 -2.87 18.40 -2.54
C ALA A 249 -4.39 18.45 -2.27
N ARG A 250 -4.81 18.67 -1.01
CA ARG A 250 -6.21 18.76 -0.56
C ARG A 250 -7.12 17.62 -1.10
N PRO A 251 -6.73 16.35 -0.90
CA PRO A 251 -7.54 15.23 -1.35
C PRO A 251 -8.83 15.10 -0.54
N ARG A 252 -9.82 14.46 -1.17
CA ARG A 252 -11.05 14.00 -0.53
C ARG A 252 -10.98 12.51 -0.21
N ILE A 253 -10.25 11.75 -1.03
CA ILE A 253 -9.94 10.34 -0.76
C ILE A 253 -8.43 10.13 -0.89
N VAL A 254 -7.85 9.37 0.04
CA VAL A 254 -6.43 9.02 0.03
C VAL A 254 -6.28 7.51 0.13
N PHE A 255 -5.65 6.91 -0.87
CA PHE A 255 -5.26 5.49 -0.85
C PHE A 255 -3.85 5.37 -0.30
N VAL A 256 -3.66 4.61 0.77
CA VAL A 256 -2.36 4.45 1.43
C VAL A 256 -1.91 2.99 1.40
N GLY A 257 -0.82 2.73 0.68
CA GLY A 257 -0.23 1.41 0.48
C GLY A 257 1.20 1.31 1.04
N LEU A 258 1.33 1.44 2.36
CA LEU A 258 2.62 1.35 3.07
C LEU A 258 2.74 0.09 3.93
N GLY A 259 1.63 -0.65 4.11
CA GLY A 259 1.53 -1.82 4.96
C GLY A 259 1.19 -1.47 6.41
N PHE A 260 0.49 -2.37 7.08
CA PHE A 260 0.18 -2.26 8.50
C PHE A 260 1.42 -2.57 9.36
N PRO A 261 1.66 -1.87 10.49
CA PRO A 261 0.86 -0.77 11.06
C PRO A 261 1.25 0.63 10.53
N ARG A 262 2.35 0.73 9.77
CA ARG A 262 2.94 2.01 9.32
C ARG A 262 1.95 2.92 8.60
N GLN A 263 1.14 2.35 7.70
CA GLN A 263 0.13 3.11 6.98
C GLN A 263 -0.93 3.70 7.94
N ASP A 264 -1.43 2.92 8.90
CA ASP A 264 -2.54 3.32 9.76
C ASP A 264 -2.12 4.35 10.81
N LEU A 265 -0.86 4.28 11.26
CA LEU A 265 -0.22 5.31 12.07
C LEU A 265 -0.11 6.64 11.30
N LEU A 266 0.42 6.59 10.07
CA LEU A 266 0.52 7.80 9.24
C LEU A 266 -0.86 8.39 8.90
N ILE A 267 -1.85 7.53 8.64
CA ILE A 267 -3.22 7.97 8.39
C ILE A 267 -3.80 8.69 9.62
N ALA A 268 -3.56 8.19 10.83
CA ALA A 268 -4.01 8.87 12.05
C ALA A 268 -3.45 10.30 12.13
N GLU A 269 -2.15 10.48 11.85
CA GLU A 269 -1.52 11.80 11.81
C GLU A 269 -2.04 12.70 10.67
N LEU A 270 -2.37 12.13 9.50
CA LEU A 270 -2.90 12.89 8.35
C LEU A 270 -4.34 13.35 8.58
N ARG A 271 -5.13 12.56 9.30
CA ARG A 271 -6.53 12.87 9.58
C ARG A 271 -6.69 14.12 10.44
N GLU A 272 -5.75 14.37 11.35
CA GLU A 272 -5.74 15.60 12.16
C GLU A 272 -5.65 16.85 11.27
N GLU A 273 -4.91 16.79 10.17
CA GLU A 273 -4.76 17.91 9.22
C GLU A 273 -5.80 17.90 8.09
N LEU A 274 -6.40 16.74 7.81
CA LEU A 274 -7.41 16.54 6.78
C LEU A 274 -8.68 15.87 7.36
N PRO A 275 -9.38 16.51 8.31
CA PRO A 275 -10.51 15.91 9.01
C PRO A 275 -11.72 15.64 8.12
N GLY A 276 -11.77 16.25 6.92
CA GLY A 276 -12.80 16.05 5.91
C GLY A 276 -12.43 15.07 4.80
N ALA A 277 -11.27 14.40 4.88
CA ALA A 277 -10.84 13.41 3.89
C ALA A 277 -11.08 11.98 4.38
N TRP A 278 -11.32 11.07 3.44
CA TRP A 278 -11.39 9.64 3.70
C TRP A 278 -10.11 8.92 3.34
N PHE A 279 -9.65 8.04 4.21
CA PHE A 279 -8.41 7.31 4.04
C PHE A 279 -8.68 5.81 3.99
N LEU A 280 -8.12 5.14 2.99
CA LEU A 280 -8.16 3.69 2.90
C LEU A 280 -6.74 3.14 3.03
N GLY A 281 -6.49 2.45 4.14
CA GLY A 281 -5.29 1.64 4.31
C GLY A 281 -5.39 0.37 3.47
N CYS A 282 -4.71 0.32 2.32
CA CYS A 282 -4.92 -0.74 1.32
C CYS A 282 -3.65 -1.56 1.00
N GLY A 283 -2.50 -1.25 1.61
CA GLY A 283 -1.28 -2.06 1.49
C GLY A 283 -0.91 -2.38 0.04
N ALA A 284 -0.91 -3.68 -0.30
CA ALA A 284 -0.54 -4.17 -1.64
C ALA A 284 -1.58 -3.85 -2.74
N ALA A 285 -2.76 -3.32 -2.39
CA ALA A 285 -3.78 -2.94 -3.37
C ALA A 285 -3.27 -1.98 -4.45
N ILE A 286 -2.41 -1.02 -4.08
CA ILE A 286 -1.81 -0.08 -5.04
C ILE A 286 -0.96 -0.85 -6.07
N ALA A 287 -0.20 -1.85 -5.65
CA ALA A 287 0.62 -2.66 -6.56
C ALA A 287 -0.24 -3.56 -7.48
N PHE A 288 -1.38 -4.06 -6.99
CA PHE A 288 -2.35 -4.78 -7.82
C PHE A 288 -3.02 -3.85 -8.83
N ALA A 289 -3.42 -2.65 -8.40
CA ALA A 289 -4.04 -1.65 -9.27
C ALA A 289 -3.08 -1.21 -10.38
N ALA A 290 -1.80 -1.04 -10.05
CA ALA A 290 -0.75 -0.77 -11.04
C ALA A 290 -0.43 -1.95 -11.97
N GLY A 291 -1.02 -3.14 -11.78
CA GLY A 291 -0.64 -4.36 -12.50
C GLY A 291 0.83 -4.74 -12.30
N ALA A 292 1.49 -4.25 -11.23
CA ALA A 292 2.89 -4.55 -10.93
C ALA A 292 3.03 -5.94 -10.29
N VAL A 293 1.97 -6.41 -9.63
CA VAL A 293 1.85 -7.76 -9.07
C VAL A 293 0.55 -8.36 -9.58
N PRO A 294 0.55 -9.62 -10.06
CA PRO A 294 -0.68 -10.28 -10.48
C PRO A 294 -1.60 -10.50 -9.28
N ARG A 295 -2.90 -10.28 -9.48
CA ARG A 295 -3.92 -10.67 -8.51
C ARG A 295 -4.30 -12.13 -8.72
N ALA A 296 -4.67 -12.83 -7.64
CA ALA A 296 -5.12 -14.21 -7.76
C ALA A 296 -6.36 -14.31 -8.66
N PRO A 297 -6.49 -15.38 -9.48
CA PRO A 297 -7.67 -15.63 -10.30
C PRO A 297 -8.98 -15.58 -9.50
N GLY A 298 -10.08 -15.18 -10.14
CA GLY A 298 -11.37 -14.95 -9.47
C GLY A 298 -11.90 -16.17 -8.69
N TRP A 299 -11.69 -17.39 -9.19
CA TRP A 299 -12.09 -18.61 -8.48
C TRP A 299 -11.28 -18.82 -7.19
N MET A 300 -9.97 -18.52 -7.21
CA MET A 300 -9.11 -18.60 -6.02
C MET A 300 -9.50 -17.55 -4.99
N ARG A 301 -9.80 -16.33 -5.44
CA ARG A 301 -10.29 -15.25 -4.57
C ARG A 301 -11.57 -15.66 -3.85
N ARG A 302 -12.55 -16.21 -4.58
CA ARG A 302 -13.82 -16.70 -4.01
C ARG A 302 -13.62 -17.89 -3.06
N ALA A 303 -12.68 -18.77 -3.36
CA ALA A 303 -12.32 -19.90 -2.50
C ALA A 303 -11.47 -19.49 -1.28
N GLY A 304 -11.03 -18.23 -1.18
CA GLY A 304 -10.15 -17.77 -0.10
C GLY A 304 -8.69 -18.20 -0.26
N LEU A 305 -8.27 -18.64 -1.45
CA LEU A 305 -6.92 -19.11 -1.78
C LEU A 305 -5.97 -18.00 -2.26
N GLU A 306 -6.38 -16.73 -2.11
CA GLU A 306 -5.56 -15.59 -2.53
C GLU A 306 -4.21 -15.53 -1.78
N TRP A 307 -4.17 -15.95 -0.51
CA TRP A 307 -2.93 -16.05 0.25
C TRP A 307 -1.98 -17.11 -0.32
N ALA A 308 -2.50 -18.26 -0.78
CA ALA A 308 -1.70 -19.33 -1.36
C ALA A 308 -1.11 -18.91 -2.72
N PHE A 309 -1.89 -18.21 -3.54
CA PHE A 309 -1.38 -17.63 -4.78
C PHE A 309 -0.23 -16.65 -4.52
N ARG A 310 -0.37 -15.77 -3.51
CA ARG A 310 0.71 -14.83 -3.14
C ARG A 310 1.93 -15.54 -2.59
N LEU A 311 1.75 -16.60 -1.81
CA LEU A 311 2.84 -17.40 -1.27
C LEU A 311 3.71 -17.99 -2.39
N VAL A 312 3.09 -18.46 -3.46
CA VAL A 312 3.82 -18.98 -4.64
C VAL A 312 4.58 -17.86 -5.36
N GLY A 313 4.00 -16.66 -5.43
CA GLY A 313 4.65 -15.51 -6.08
C GLY A 313 5.81 -14.91 -5.28
N GLU A 314 5.78 -14.95 -3.95
CA GLU A 314 6.80 -14.36 -3.08
C GLU A 314 7.14 -15.25 -1.86
N PRO A 315 7.62 -16.49 -2.07
CA PRO A 315 7.77 -17.48 -1.01
C PRO A 315 8.73 -17.03 0.09
N GLY A 316 9.86 -16.40 -0.26
CA GLY A 316 10.84 -15.93 0.72
C GLY A 316 10.30 -14.85 1.67
N ARG A 317 9.40 -13.98 1.18
CA ARG A 317 8.82 -12.88 1.97
C ARG A 317 7.60 -13.32 2.76
N LEU A 318 6.77 -14.18 2.18
CA LEU A 318 5.45 -14.51 2.72
C LEU A 318 5.37 -15.87 3.42
N ALA A 319 6.33 -16.78 3.23
CA ALA A 319 6.26 -18.12 3.84
C ALA A 319 6.23 -18.10 5.36
N ARG A 320 7.11 -17.32 6.00
CA ARG A 320 7.10 -17.21 7.47
C ARG A 320 5.78 -16.60 7.95
N ARG A 321 5.35 -15.50 7.32
CA ARG A 321 4.09 -14.83 7.65
C ARG A 321 2.89 -15.77 7.52
N TYR A 322 2.75 -16.47 6.41
CA TYR A 322 1.58 -17.32 6.22
C TYR A 322 1.65 -18.63 7.00
N LEU A 323 2.76 -19.36 6.90
CA LEU A 323 2.82 -20.73 7.42
C LEU A 323 3.12 -20.80 8.91
N VAL A 324 3.97 -19.90 9.42
CA VAL A 324 4.41 -19.94 10.82
C VAL A 324 3.54 -19.04 11.69
N ASP A 325 3.09 -17.92 11.14
CA ASP A 325 2.46 -16.86 11.91
C ASP A 325 0.93 -16.84 11.76
N ASP A 326 0.43 -16.74 10.53
CA ASP A 326 -1.00 -16.56 10.24
C ASP A 326 -1.79 -17.87 10.34
N LEU A 327 -1.26 -18.99 9.83
CA LEU A 327 -1.95 -20.29 9.86
C LEU A 327 -2.25 -20.77 11.30
N PRO A 328 -1.29 -20.79 12.25
CA PRO A 328 -1.60 -21.20 13.62
C PRO A 328 -2.59 -20.25 14.31
N PHE A 329 -2.51 -18.95 14.03
CA PHE A 329 -3.45 -17.97 14.57
C PHE A 329 -4.86 -18.17 14.01
N ALA A 330 -5.00 -18.36 12.70
CA ALA A 330 -6.29 -18.62 12.05
C ALA A 330 -6.91 -19.93 12.54
N ALA A 331 -6.10 -21.00 12.68
CA ALA A 331 -6.58 -22.28 13.20
C ALA A 331 -7.08 -22.14 14.65
N ARG A 332 -6.31 -21.46 15.51
CA ARG A 332 -6.72 -21.16 16.89
C ARG A 332 -7.99 -20.32 16.93
N LEU A 333 -8.07 -19.26 16.13
CA LEU A 333 -9.25 -18.39 16.03
C LEU A 333 -10.50 -19.20 15.69
N LEU A 334 -10.44 -20.03 14.63
CA LEU A 334 -11.58 -20.84 14.20
C LEU A 334 -11.94 -21.90 15.23
N GLY A 335 -10.95 -22.54 15.86
CA GLY A 335 -11.15 -23.49 16.96
C GLY A 335 -11.83 -22.85 18.17
N ASP A 336 -11.38 -21.67 18.59
CA ASP A 336 -11.97 -20.91 19.70
C ASP A 336 -13.42 -20.49 19.38
N CYS A 337 -13.69 -20.06 18.14
CA CYS A 337 -15.04 -19.72 17.70
C CYS A 337 -15.97 -20.94 17.67
N LEU A 338 -15.47 -22.09 17.20
CA LEU A 338 -16.23 -23.34 17.19
C LEU A 338 -16.54 -23.82 18.61
N LEU A 339 -15.55 -23.81 19.51
CA LEU A 339 -15.75 -24.20 20.91
C LEU A 339 -16.76 -23.29 21.62
N ARG A 340 -16.74 -21.97 21.35
CA ARG A 340 -17.74 -21.03 21.88
C ARG A 340 -19.15 -21.36 21.39
N ARG A 341 -19.29 -21.63 20.08
CA ARG A 341 -20.57 -22.04 19.48
C ARG A 341 -21.11 -23.31 20.12
N LEU A 342 -20.25 -24.32 20.30
CA LEU A 342 -20.63 -25.60 20.92
C LEU A 342 -20.99 -25.47 22.39
N ARG A 343 -20.38 -24.53 23.11
CA ARG A 343 -20.64 -24.29 24.54
C ARG A 343 -21.87 -23.41 24.81
N GLY A 344 -22.54 -22.89 23.78
CA GLY A 344 -23.65 -21.95 23.93
C GLY A 344 -23.26 -20.68 24.69
N ALA A 345 -21.96 -20.34 24.70
CA ALA A 345 -21.47 -19.19 25.46
C ALA A 345 -22.02 -17.90 24.84
N PRO A 346 -22.55 -16.96 25.65
CA PRO A 346 -22.97 -15.65 25.15
C PRO A 346 -21.80 -14.95 24.45
N GLN A 347 -22.11 -14.07 23.48
CA GLN A 347 -21.09 -13.29 22.76
C GLN A 347 -20.11 -12.70 23.78
N ALA A 348 -18.80 -12.86 23.51
CA ALA A 348 -17.78 -12.29 24.38
C ALA A 348 -18.08 -10.80 24.55
N GLY A 349 -18.12 -10.36 25.81
CA GLY A 349 -18.43 -8.98 26.17
C GLY A 349 -17.71 -8.01 25.23
N GLU A 350 -18.47 -7.04 24.75
CA GLU A 350 -18.04 -5.95 23.90
C GLU A 350 -16.60 -5.53 24.27
N PRO A 351 -15.64 -5.52 23.34
CA PRO A 351 -14.41 -4.79 23.56
C PRO A 351 -14.79 -3.39 24.02
N SER A 352 -14.51 -3.07 25.29
CA SER A 352 -15.00 -1.88 25.99
C SER A 352 -15.07 -0.65 25.07
N ASP A 353 -16.21 0.04 25.07
CA ASP A 353 -16.43 1.31 24.35
C ASP A 353 -15.37 2.38 24.69
N ALA A 354 -14.62 2.19 25.78
CA ALA A 354 -13.43 2.96 26.14
C ALA A 354 -12.29 2.88 25.10
N LEU A 355 -12.40 2.06 24.05
CA LEU A 355 -11.46 2.01 22.93
C LEU A 355 -11.74 3.06 21.83
N ARG A 356 -12.84 3.84 21.94
CA ARG A 356 -13.17 4.96 21.03
C ARG A 356 -12.66 6.33 21.49
N THR A 357 -12.41 6.50 22.80
CA THR A 357 -11.90 7.75 23.41
C THR A 357 -10.39 7.79 23.44
#